data_AF-A0A5C7FHJ6-F1
#
_entry.id   AF-A0A5C7FHJ6-F1
#
_cell.length_a   1.000
_cell.length_b   1.000
_cell.length_c   1.000
_cell.angle_alpha   90.00
_cell.angle_beta   90.00
_cell.angle_gamma   90.00
#
_symmetry.space_group_name_H-M   'P 1'
#
loop_
_entity.id
_entity.type
_entity.pdbx_description
1 polymer ?
#
loop_
_entity_poly.entity_id
_entity_poly.type
_entity_poly.pdbx_seq_one_letter_code
_entity_poly.pdbx_strand_id
1 'polypeptide(L)'
;MSPFTYLGISALVLHIVLTKVIVKKDARKLKETKGRYYSAAAMVVMAAVFFSLIFYIDLPLFEDYFIIALPILSIAFVIQISLEWYFVRDSKEHIVTSIMWGYVTVFISVLSLL
;
A
#
# COMPACT_ATOMS: atom_id res chain seq x y z
N MET A 1 6.35 -0.09 22.95
CA MET A 1 6.38 -0.25 21.48
C MET A 1 5.84 1.02 20.85
N SER A 2 6.42 1.49 19.75
CA SER A 2 5.87 2.67 19.07
C SER A 2 4.54 2.32 18.40
N PRO A 3 3.63 3.29 18.24
CA PRO A 3 2.37 3.07 17.53
C PRO A 3 2.56 2.52 16.11
N PHE A 4 3.66 2.89 15.45
CA PHE A 4 4.05 2.36 14.14
C PHE A 4 4.45 0.88 14.17
N THR A 5 5.09 0.40 15.25
CA THR A 5 5.35 -1.03 15.41
C THR A 5 4.04 -1.81 15.56
N TYR A 6 3.06 -1.26 16.27
CA TYR A 6 1.74 -1.86 16.39
C TYR A 6 1.04 -1.94 15.03
N LEU A 7 1.03 -0.83 14.27
CA LEU A 7 0.51 -0.78 12.90
C LEU A 7 1.13 -1.86 12.00
N GLY A 8 2.45 -2.02 12.04
CA GLY A 8 3.15 -3.01 11.21
C GLY A 8 2.70 -4.44 11.52
N ILE A 9 2.61 -4.80 12.81
CA ILE A 9 2.23 -6.14 13.24
C ILE A 9 0.74 -6.39 12.97
N SER A 10 -0.14 -5.45 13.31
CA SER A 10 -1.58 -5.60 13.10
C SER A 10 -1.94 -5.64 11.61
N ALA A 11 -1.29 -4.84 10.77
CA ALA A 11 -1.44 -4.87 9.33
C ALA A 11 -0.99 -6.23 8.75
N LEU A 12 0.13 -6.78 9.24
CA LEU A 12 0.60 -8.11 8.81
C LEU A 12 -0.41 -9.20 9.15
N VAL A 13 -0.91 -9.22 10.39
CA VAL A 13 -1.91 -10.18 10.85
C VAL A 13 -3.19 -10.05 10.04
N LEU A 14 -3.68 -8.82 9.85
CA LEU A 14 -4.88 -8.53 9.06
C LEU A 14 -4.71 -9.02 7.61
N HIS A 15 -3.58 -8.73 6.98
CA HIS A 15 -3.29 -9.18 5.61
C HIS A 15 -3.34 -10.71 5.51
N ILE A 16 -2.69 -11.44 6.42
CA ILE A 16 -2.70 -12.91 6.42
C ILE A 16 -4.13 -13.46 6.54
N VAL A 17 -4.92 -12.89 7.46
CA VAL A 17 -6.31 -13.31 7.66
C VAL A 17 -7.16 -13.02 6.43
N LEU A 18 -7.10 -11.80 5.89
CA LEU A 18 -7.87 -11.38 4.72
C LEU A 18 -7.50 -12.20 3.48
N THR A 19 -6.20 -12.43 3.22
CA THR A 19 -5.78 -13.28 2.10
C THR A 19 -6.34 -14.69 2.24
N LYS A 20 -6.32 -15.27 3.44
CA LYS A 20 -6.83 -16.63 3.66
C LYS A 20 -8.35 -16.75 3.51
N VAL A 21 -9.09 -15.69 3.85
CA VAL A 21 -10.56 -15.67 3.84
C VAL A 21 -11.13 -15.26 2.48
N ILE A 22 -10.51 -14.28 1.81
CA ILE A 22 -11.08 -13.61 0.64
C ILE A 22 -10.48 -14.13 -0.67
N VAL A 23 -9.17 -14.41 -0.70
CA VAL A 23 -8.48 -14.77 -1.94
C VAL A 23 -8.77 -16.23 -2.29
N LYS A 24 -9.23 -16.46 -3.52
CA LYS A 24 -9.47 -17.81 -4.02
C LYS A 24 -8.13 -18.55 -4.18
N LYS A 25 -8.04 -19.77 -3.63
CA LYS A 25 -6.81 -20.56 -3.63
C LYS A 25 -6.32 -20.97 -5.03
N ASP A 26 -7.25 -21.21 -5.94
CA ASP A 26 -6.96 -21.70 -7.30
C ASP A 26 -6.95 -20.57 -8.35
N ALA A 27 -7.08 -19.32 -7.92
CA ALA A 27 -7.05 -18.18 -8.83
C ALA A 27 -5.60 -17.74 -9.10
N ARG A 28 -5.36 -17.30 -10.34
CA ARG A 28 -4.09 -16.70 -10.74
C ARG A 28 -3.79 -15.45 -9.91
N LYS A 29 -2.54 -15.31 -9.47
CA LYS A 29 -2.08 -14.15 -8.69
C LYS A 29 -1.44 -13.10 -9.58
N LEU A 30 -1.45 -11.83 -9.16
CA LEU A 30 -0.85 -10.76 -9.96
C LEU A 30 0.60 -11.06 -10.36
N LYS A 31 1.35 -11.71 -9.45
CA LYS A 31 2.76 -12.13 -9.63
C LYS A 31 2.99 -13.10 -10.79
N GLU A 32 1.95 -13.81 -11.21
CA GLU A 32 1.97 -14.81 -12.29
C GLU A 32 1.54 -14.19 -13.64
N THR A 33 1.15 -12.92 -13.64
CA THR A 33 0.69 -12.21 -14.84
C THR A 33 1.69 -11.16 -15.29
N LYS A 34 1.47 -10.61 -16.49
CA LYS A 34 2.21 -9.41 -16.97
C LYS A 34 2.03 -8.20 -16.04
N GLY A 35 0.97 -8.17 -15.23
CA GLY A 35 0.72 -7.16 -14.20
C GLY A 35 1.88 -6.99 -13.20
N ARG A 36 2.68 -8.03 -12.98
CA ARG A 36 3.90 -7.96 -12.15
C ARG A 36 4.88 -6.89 -12.63
N TYR A 37 5.11 -6.80 -13.94
CA TYR A 37 6.06 -5.83 -14.49
C TYR A 37 5.55 -4.40 -14.35
N TYR A 38 4.26 -4.19 -14.56
CA TYR A 38 3.62 -2.89 -14.34
C TYR A 38 3.63 -2.47 -12.87
N SER A 39 3.37 -3.40 -11.95
CA SER A 39 3.45 -3.15 -10.51
C SER A 39 4.88 -2.79 -10.09
N ALA A 40 5.89 -3.53 -10.58
CA ALA A 40 7.29 -3.21 -10.32
C ALA A 40 7.70 -1.84 -10.90
N ALA A 41 7.30 -1.53 -12.12
CA ALA A 41 7.57 -0.23 -12.75
C ALA A 41 6.91 0.91 -11.95
N ALA A 42 5.66 0.73 -11.52
CA ALA A 42 4.97 1.70 -10.67
C ALA A 42 5.72 1.92 -9.36
N MET A 43 6.17 0.86 -8.67
CA MET A 43 6.94 1.00 -7.43
C MET A 43 8.25 1.78 -7.64
N VAL A 44 8.96 1.53 -8.74
CA VAL A 44 10.19 2.27 -9.07
C VAL A 44 9.91 3.74 -9.32
N VAL A 45 8.87 4.06 -10.09
CA VAL A 45 8.46 5.45 -10.35
C VAL A 45 8.05 6.15 -9.05
N MET A 46 7.26 5.49 -8.20
CA MET A 46 6.83 6.06 -6.92
C MET A 46 7.99 6.28 -5.96
N ALA A 47 8.96 5.35 -5.91
CA ALA A 47 10.18 5.55 -5.13
C ALA A 47 11.00 6.72 -5.66
N ALA A 48 11.15 6.87 -6.98
CA ALA A 48 11.86 7.99 -7.58
C ALA A 48 11.20 9.33 -7.26
N VAL A 49 9.87 9.41 -7.33
CA VAL A 49 9.09 10.60 -6.94
C VAL A 49 9.26 10.91 -5.45
N PHE A 50 9.21 9.90 -4.58
CA PHE A 50 9.43 10.09 -3.15
C PHE A 50 10.83 10.62 -2.86
N PHE A 51 11.87 10.02 -3.44
CA PHE A 51 13.24 10.47 -3.27
C PHE A 51 13.47 11.87 -3.83
N SER A 52 12.93 12.21 -5.01
CA SER A 52 13.10 13.56 -5.58
C SER A 52 12.46 14.64 -4.71
N LEU A 53 11.31 14.35 -4.09
CA LEU A 53 10.66 15.25 -3.13
C LEU A 53 11.48 15.46 -1.87
N ILE A 54 12.18 14.43 -1.37
CA ILE A 54 13.09 14.58 -0.22
C ILE A 54 14.24 15.53 -0.53
N PHE A 55 14.81 15.47 -1.75
CA PHE A 55 15.93 16.34 -2.13
C PHE A 55 15.51 17.75 -2.54
N TYR A 56 14.28 17.93 -3.03
CA TYR A 56 13.78 19.22 -3.48
C TYR A 56 13.24 20.06 -2.32
N ILE A 57 12.65 19.42 -1.32
CA ILE A 57 12.06 20.12 -0.19
C ILE A 57 13.04 20.02 0.97
N ASP A 58 13.69 21.13 1.27
CA ASP A 58 14.57 21.30 2.44
C ASP A 58 13.69 21.32 3.70
N LEU A 59 13.12 20.17 4.08
CA LEU A 59 12.21 20.03 5.21
C LEU A 59 13.01 19.85 6.49
N PRO A 60 12.91 20.78 7.46
CA PRO A 60 13.69 20.70 8.68
C PRO A 60 13.20 19.62 9.67
N LEU A 61 12.05 18.95 9.43
CA LEU A 61 11.41 18.07 10.40
C LEU A 61 10.82 16.78 9.80
N PHE A 62 10.95 15.69 10.55
CA PHE A 62 10.49 14.33 10.21
C PHE A 62 8.96 14.23 10.00
N GLU A 63 8.18 15.12 10.62
CA GLU A 63 6.72 15.13 10.52
C GLU A 63 6.22 15.58 9.15
N ASP A 64 6.91 16.52 8.49
CA ASP A 64 6.52 17.01 7.17
C ASP A 64 6.69 15.95 6.07
N TYR A 65 7.65 15.03 6.25
CA TYR A 65 7.81 13.87 5.38
C TYR A 65 6.61 12.93 5.43
N PHE A 66 5.91 12.86 6.57
CA PHE A 66 4.75 11.98 6.73
C PHE A 66 3.54 12.49 5.91
N ILE A 67 3.36 13.82 5.88
CA ILE A 67 2.30 14.48 5.10
C ILE A 67 2.51 14.25 3.60
N ILE A 68 3.75 14.20 3.14
CA ILE A 68 4.08 13.98 1.72
C ILE A 68 4.05 12.49 1.36
N ALA A 69 4.48 11.61 2.27
CA ALA A 69 4.48 10.18 2.06
C ALA A 69 3.06 9.61 1.86
N LEU A 70 2.05 10.19 2.53
CA LEU A 70 0.70 9.63 2.54
C LEU A 70 -0.02 9.73 1.18
N PRO A 71 -0.02 10.87 0.46
CA PRO A 71 -0.51 10.93 -0.92
C PRO A 71 0.23 9.98 -1.87
N ILE A 72 1.55 9.86 -1.74
CA ILE A 72 2.38 8.98 -2.57
C ILE A 72 2.00 7.52 -2.33
N LEU A 73 1.89 7.11 -1.07
CA LEU A 73 1.39 5.77 -0.71
C LEU A 73 -0.02 5.54 -1.27
N SER A 74 -0.92 6.52 -1.14
CA SER A 74 -2.28 6.43 -1.68
C SER A 74 -2.29 6.12 -3.17
N ILE A 75 -1.50 6.85 -3.95
CA ILE A 75 -1.37 6.64 -5.39
C ILE A 75 -0.83 5.23 -5.69
N ALA A 76 0.20 4.80 -4.96
CA ALA A 76 0.77 3.45 -5.13
C ALA A 76 -0.28 2.35 -4.87
N PHE A 77 -1.08 2.50 -3.81
CA PHE A 77 -2.17 1.56 -3.50
C PHE A 77 -3.27 1.57 -4.58
N VAL A 78 -3.68 2.74 -5.07
CA VAL A 78 -4.68 2.83 -6.14
C VAL A 78 -4.19 2.16 -7.43
N ILE A 79 -2.92 2.36 -7.80
CA ILE A 79 -2.31 1.67 -8.95
C ILE A 79 -2.32 0.16 -8.73
N GLN A 80 -1.90 -0.29 -7.55
CA GLN A 80 -1.86 -1.72 -7.22
C GLN A 80 -3.27 -2.35 -7.29
N ILE A 81 -4.28 -1.71 -6.70
CA ILE A 81 -5.68 -2.15 -6.75
C ILE A 81 -6.17 -2.21 -8.21
N SER A 82 -5.83 -1.20 -9.02
CA SER A 82 -6.22 -1.15 -10.43
C SER A 82 -5.61 -2.28 -11.25
N LEU A 83 -4.32 -2.59 -11.01
CA LEU A 83 -3.63 -3.71 -11.65
C LEU A 83 -4.23 -5.06 -11.22
N GLU A 84 -4.52 -5.23 -9.93
CA GLU A 84 -5.16 -6.43 -9.42
C GLU A 84 -6.57 -6.61 -9.99
N TRP A 85 -7.34 -5.53 -10.11
CA TRP A 85 -8.65 -5.56 -10.74
C TRP A 85 -8.57 -5.93 -12.22
N TYR A 86 -7.58 -5.40 -12.95
CA TYR A 86 -7.47 -5.62 -14.40
C TYR A 86 -6.94 -7.02 -14.75
N PHE A 87 -5.87 -7.47 -14.07
CA PHE A 87 -5.20 -8.72 -14.43
C PHE A 87 -5.73 -9.95 -13.68
N VAL A 88 -6.22 -9.78 -12.46
CA VAL A 88 -6.57 -10.89 -11.55
C VAL A 88 -7.86 -10.61 -10.77
N ARG A 89 -8.89 -10.07 -11.44
CA ARG A 89 -10.19 -9.78 -10.82
C ARG A 89 -10.75 -10.98 -10.05
N ASP A 90 -10.65 -12.17 -10.62
CA ASP A 90 -11.21 -13.39 -10.04
C ASP A 90 -10.53 -13.84 -8.76
N SER A 91 -9.27 -13.43 -8.53
CA SER A 91 -8.52 -13.77 -7.31
C SER A 91 -9.01 -13.00 -6.10
N LYS A 92 -9.71 -11.88 -6.30
CA LYS A 92 -10.15 -10.94 -5.26
C LYS A 92 -8.99 -10.31 -4.47
N GLU A 93 -7.76 -10.36 -4.97
CA GLU A 93 -6.60 -9.69 -4.35
C GLU A 93 -6.86 -8.18 -4.15
N HIS A 94 -7.49 -7.53 -5.15
CA HIS A 94 -7.89 -6.12 -5.07
C HIS A 94 -8.77 -5.77 -3.86
N ILE A 95 -9.61 -6.71 -3.39
CA ILE A 95 -10.45 -6.49 -2.20
C ILE A 95 -9.56 -6.45 -0.95
N VAL A 96 -8.63 -7.39 -0.83
CA VAL A 96 -7.70 -7.43 0.31
C VAL A 96 -6.87 -6.15 0.34
N THR A 97 -6.28 -5.76 -0.79
CA THR A 97 -5.48 -4.55 -0.91
C THR A 97 -6.28 -3.29 -0.58
N SER A 98 -7.55 -3.23 -0.99
CA SER A 98 -8.45 -2.10 -0.67
C SER A 98 -8.76 -2.01 0.83
N ILE A 99 -9.07 -3.14 1.48
CA ILE A 99 -9.33 -3.18 2.92
C ILE A 99 -8.05 -2.81 3.70
N MET A 100 -6.90 -3.33 3.27
CA MET A 100 -5.60 -3.00 3.86
C MET A 100 -5.28 -1.52 3.78
N TRP A 101 -5.53 -0.89 2.62
CA TRP A 101 -5.34 0.55 2.47
C TRP A 101 -6.29 1.36 3.36
N GLY A 102 -7.56 0.97 3.43
CA GLY A 102 -8.53 1.59 4.35
C GLY A 102 -8.10 1.48 5.80
N TYR A 103 -7.63 0.30 6.23
CA TYR A 103 -7.11 0.08 7.58
C TYR A 103 -5.92 0.99 7.91
N VAL A 104 -4.91 1.02 7.03
CA VAL A 104 -3.72 1.87 7.21
C VAL A 104 -4.09 3.34 7.27
N THR A 105 -4.97 3.79 6.37
CA THR A 105 -5.42 5.19 6.33
C THR A 105 -6.12 5.58 7.64
N VAL A 106 -7.10 4.79 8.09
CA VAL A 106 -7.82 5.06 9.35
C VAL A 106 -6.85 5.07 10.53
N PHE A 107 -5.92 4.11 10.61
CA PHE A 107 -4.96 4.06 11.69
C PHE A 107 -4.07 5.30 11.73
N ILE A 108 -3.53 5.71 10.59
CA ILE A 108 -2.69 6.91 10.50
C ILE A 108 -3.50 8.16 10.85
N SER A 109 -4.74 8.29 10.37
CA SER A 109 -5.59 9.43 10.70
C SER A 109 -5.88 9.51 12.20
N VAL A 110 -6.15 8.38 12.87
CA VAL A 110 -6.31 8.34 14.33
C VAL A 110 -5.02 8.74 15.03
N LEU A 111 -3.86 8.25 14.56
CA LEU A 111 -2.57 8.60 15.14
C LEU A 111 -2.29 10.12 15.02
N SER A 112 -2.63 10.74 13.89
CA SER A 112 -2.42 12.17 13.67
C SER A 112 -3.33 13.08 14.53
N LEU A 113 -4.35 12.52 15.17
CA LEU A 113 -5.28 13.24 16.05
C LEU A 113 -4.92 13.10 17.55
N LEU A 114 -3.96 12.24 17.90
CA LEU A 114 -3.50 11.96 19.27
C LEU A 114 -2.20 12.70 19.56
#